data_AF-A0A0F8X4A1-F1
#
_entry.id   AF-A0A0F8X4A1-F1
#
_cell.length_a   1.000
_cell.length_b   1.000
_cell.length_c   1.000
_cell.angle_alpha   90.00
_cell.angle_beta   90.00
_cell.angle_gamma   90.00
#
_symmetry.space_group_name_H-M   'P 1'
#
loop_
_entity.id
_entity.type
_entity.pdbx_description
1 polymer ?
#
loop_
_entity_poly.entity_id
_entity_poly.type
_entity_poly.pdbx_seq_one_letter_code
_entity_poly.pdbx_strand_id
1 'polypeptide(L)'
;LTTSYGSTVYIETGDESDRYYYVHLGYLTGLSKDTTYHYRFVATDERSNTIYSSDKTLTSATPSGTVVYIPGSMGSPQYTLDSANTTYIVTEDIDADYTAFKIAADNVTLDLGGHTITYNKTDYQVSGTGYDYATSSAVGVRISGTQTGAKIVNGKIIQGEGYNSASSGSYGYSPIWSVNSTSSGEVAGISADYIGEQITGMSLTYDFDAHHNVIKDRGMGMINRHQGCDAITKAKSAYNNLVKRVRHRGLFKTGPIYHNEVWGDSWWTNAHLIQATSNTNVYSNHVFGGGYTVVGIVTNGSDYSRTYNTSKYLKNVDVYDNFVYLYSVRVYDDRSAEYGPHSSGFMGRCMWGADNIEWYDNILVG
;
A
#
# COMPACT_ATOMS: atom_id res chain seq x y z
N LEU A 1 -4.50 1.60 38.38
CA LEU A 1 -3.38 0.79 37.86
C LEU A 1 -3.91 -0.61 37.64
N THR A 2 -4.07 -1.02 36.38
CA THR A 2 -4.33 -2.41 36.00
C THR A 2 -3.10 -3.24 36.36
N THR A 3 -3.25 -4.26 37.22
CA THR A 3 -2.14 -5.07 37.74
C THR A 3 -1.76 -6.24 36.83
N SER A 4 -2.52 -6.47 35.75
CA SER A 4 -2.25 -7.49 34.73
C SER A 4 -2.95 -7.17 33.41
N TYR A 5 -2.27 -7.39 32.29
CA TYR A 5 -2.89 -7.40 30.96
C TYR A 5 -3.23 -8.85 30.59
N GLY A 6 -4.35 -9.04 29.89
CA GLY A 6 -4.84 -10.36 29.48
C GLY A 6 -4.17 -10.86 28.19
N SER A 7 -4.91 -10.78 27.08
CA SER A 7 -4.44 -11.22 25.76
C SER A 7 -3.27 -10.38 25.25
N THR A 8 -2.40 -11.03 24.45
CA THR A 8 -1.31 -10.37 23.72
C THR A 8 -1.54 -10.57 22.23
N VAL A 9 -1.50 -9.48 21.47
CA VAL A 9 -1.41 -9.53 20.00
C VAL A 9 0.05 -9.37 19.65
N TYR A 10 0.62 -10.41 19.05
CA TYR A 10 1.95 -10.32 18.48
C TYR A 10 1.83 -9.59 17.14
N ILE A 11 2.48 -8.45 17.05
CA ILE A 11 2.72 -7.80 15.76
C ILE A 11 3.68 -8.72 15.03
N GLU A 12 3.30 -9.16 13.83
CA GLU A 12 4.17 -9.95 12.97
C GLU A 12 5.47 -9.17 12.74
N THR A 13 6.51 -9.50 13.50
CA THR A 13 7.86 -9.51 12.96
C THR A 13 7.77 -10.40 11.73
N GLY A 14 8.36 -9.99 10.59
CA GLY A 14 8.37 -10.88 9.43
C GLY A 14 8.91 -12.26 9.81
N ASP A 15 8.78 -13.19 8.87
CA ASP A 15 9.59 -14.41 8.79
C ASP A 15 10.95 -14.19 9.49
N GLU A 16 11.45 -15.06 10.38
CA GLU A 16 12.64 -14.79 11.20
C GLU A 16 13.89 -14.40 10.37
N SER A 17 13.84 -14.60 9.06
CA SER A 17 14.80 -14.15 8.04
C SER A 17 14.64 -12.69 7.55
N ASP A 18 13.59 -11.97 7.94
CA ASP A 18 13.28 -10.62 7.47
C ASP A 18 13.89 -9.54 8.39
N ARG A 19 13.85 -8.29 7.92
CA ARG A 19 14.42 -7.13 8.62
C ARG A 19 13.49 -6.59 9.70
N TYR A 20 14.07 -5.82 10.63
CA TYR A 20 13.31 -5.01 11.57
C TYR A 20 12.73 -3.78 10.87
N TYR A 21 11.49 -3.44 11.22
CA TYR A 21 10.77 -2.28 10.71
C TYR A 21 10.57 -1.25 11.82
N TYR A 22 10.49 0.02 11.45
CA TYR A 22 10.11 1.12 12.34
C TYR A 22 8.59 1.24 12.50
N VAL A 23 7.86 0.97 11.42
CA VAL A 23 6.40 1.01 11.39
C VAL A 23 5.85 -0.39 11.70
N HIS A 24 4.84 -0.44 12.56
CA HIS A 24 4.19 -1.67 12.98
C HIS A 24 2.68 -1.54 12.89
N LEU A 25 2.00 -2.63 12.52
CA LEU A 25 0.55 -2.72 12.47
C LEU A 25 0.10 -4.04 13.11
N GLY A 26 -0.85 -3.95 14.04
CA GLY A 26 -1.45 -5.10 14.71
C GLY A 26 -2.96 -4.93 14.83
N TYR A 27 -3.68 -6.05 14.81
CA TYR A 27 -5.13 -6.08 14.85
C TYR A 27 -5.62 -6.57 16.22
N LEU A 28 -6.43 -5.77 16.90
CA LEU A 28 -7.13 -6.19 18.12
C LEU A 28 -8.53 -6.66 17.73
N THR A 29 -8.78 -7.95 17.82
CA THR A 29 -10.05 -8.57 17.43
C THR A 29 -10.81 -9.13 18.65
N GLY A 30 -12.08 -9.51 18.45
CA GLY A 30 -12.91 -10.08 19.51
C GLY A 30 -13.28 -9.10 20.63
N LEU A 31 -13.20 -7.79 20.37
CA LEU A 31 -13.58 -6.76 21.34
C LEU A 31 -15.10 -6.62 21.41
N SER A 32 -15.63 -6.53 22.62
CA SER A 32 -17.02 -6.18 22.88
C SER A 32 -17.24 -4.71 22.59
N LYS A 33 -18.40 -4.36 22.04
CA LYS A 33 -18.80 -2.97 21.77
C LYS A 33 -18.92 -2.15 23.06
N ASP A 34 -18.78 -0.84 22.93
CA ASP A 34 -18.99 0.16 24.00
C ASP A 34 -18.23 -0.19 25.30
N THR A 35 -17.04 -0.77 25.16
CA THR A 35 -16.23 -1.30 26.25
C THR A 35 -14.84 -0.66 26.26
N THR A 36 -14.40 -0.16 27.43
CA THR A 36 -13.05 0.37 27.60
C THR A 36 -12.06 -0.76 27.89
N TYR A 37 -11.01 -0.83 27.07
CA TYR A 37 -9.89 -1.74 27.21
C TYR A 37 -8.63 -0.98 27.61
N HIS A 38 -7.83 -1.58 28.49
CA HIS A 38 -6.47 -1.14 28.78
C HIS A 38 -5.48 -1.91 27.91
N TYR A 39 -4.51 -1.21 27.31
CA TYR A 39 -3.45 -1.82 26.52
C TYR A 39 -2.12 -1.13 26.79
N ARG A 40 -1.03 -1.84 26.50
CA ARG A 40 0.33 -1.29 26.46
C ARG A 40 1.11 -1.96 25.35
N PHE A 41 2.09 -1.25 24.80
CA PHE A 41 3.08 -1.83 23.90
C PHE A 41 4.20 -2.47 24.70
N VAL A 42 4.64 -3.63 24.23
CA VAL A 42 5.79 -4.37 24.75
C VAL A 42 6.74 -4.57 23.59
N ALA A 43 7.98 -4.15 23.72
CA ALA A 43 9.02 -4.38 22.73
C ALA A 43 10.20 -5.08 23.40
N THR A 44 10.74 -6.08 22.73
CA THR A 44 11.93 -6.83 23.15
C THR A 44 12.98 -6.69 22.08
N ASP A 45 14.19 -6.26 22.45
CA ASP A 45 15.32 -6.12 21.52
C ASP A 45 16.08 -7.46 21.30
N GLU A 46 17.07 -7.45 20.42
CA GLU A 46 17.88 -8.62 20.09
C GLU A 46 18.72 -9.14 21.26
N ARG A 47 18.86 -8.34 22.33
CA ARG A 47 19.59 -8.66 23.56
C ARG A 47 18.65 -9.12 24.67
N SER A 48 17.38 -9.36 24.35
CA SER A 48 16.32 -9.73 25.30
C SER A 48 15.99 -8.65 26.34
N ASN A 49 16.33 -7.39 26.11
CA ASN A 49 15.83 -6.30 26.95
C ASN A 49 14.38 -6.00 26.58
N THR A 50 13.51 -5.94 27.58
CA THR A 50 12.10 -5.60 27.37
C THR A 50 11.80 -4.18 27.86
N ILE A 51 11.18 -3.39 27.00
CA ILE A 51 10.62 -2.08 27.34
C ILE A 51 9.10 -2.12 27.28
N TYR A 52 8.48 -1.32 28.14
CA TYR A 52 7.03 -1.21 28.25
C TYR A 52 6.62 0.23 28.00
N SER A 53 5.58 0.45 27.18
CA SER A 53 4.94 1.77 27.14
C SER A 53 4.18 2.03 28.45
N SER A 54 3.74 3.29 28.62
CA SER A 54 2.70 3.60 29.62
C SER A 54 1.42 2.80 29.34
N ASP A 55 0.59 2.62 30.38
CA ASP A 55 -0.79 2.17 30.23
C ASP A 55 -1.56 3.15 29.35
N LYS A 56 -2.33 2.62 28.40
CA LYS A 56 -3.21 3.38 27.53
C LYS A 56 -4.58 2.73 27.54
N THR A 57 -5.59 3.51 27.19
CA THR A 57 -6.95 3.00 27.04
C THR A 57 -7.47 3.25 25.64
N LEU A 58 -8.36 2.36 25.20
CA LEU A 58 -9.24 2.58 24.05
C LEU A 58 -10.65 2.19 24.47
N THR A 59 -11.65 2.83 23.89
CA THR A 59 -13.05 2.43 24.06
C THR A 59 -13.56 2.04 22.69
N SER A 60 -13.99 0.79 22.54
CA SER A 60 -14.66 0.35 21.33
C SER A 60 -15.99 1.11 21.18
N ALA A 61 -16.40 1.38 19.95
CA ALA A 61 -17.66 2.06 19.67
C ALA A 61 -18.54 1.19 18.78
N THR A 62 -19.85 1.28 18.97
CA THR A 62 -20.81 0.82 17.95
C THR A 62 -20.77 1.79 16.76
N PRO A 63 -20.57 1.31 15.51
CA PRO A 63 -20.64 2.18 14.34
C PRO A 63 -22.01 2.86 14.23
N SER A 64 -22.01 4.14 13.86
CA SER A 64 -23.24 4.89 13.63
C SER A 64 -23.92 4.46 12.32
N GLY A 65 -25.25 4.54 12.28
CA GLY A 65 -26.02 4.30 11.06
C GLY A 65 -26.30 2.81 10.81
N THR A 66 -26.42 2.44 9.54
CA THR A 66 -26.72 1.07 9.13
C THR A 66 -25.47 0.21 9.19
N VAL A 67 -25.56 -0.94 9.86
CA VAL A 67 -24.48 -1.94 9.95
C VAL A 67 -24.93 -3.27 9.36
N VAL A 68 -24.09 -3.86 8.51
CA VAL A 68 -24.28 -5.19 7.91
C VAL A 68 -23.07 -6.05 8.24
N TYR A 69 -23.29 -7.27 8.75
CA TYR A 69 -22.22 -8.21 9.07
C TYR A 69 -22.00 -9.20 7.92
N ILE A 70 -20.74 -9.46 7.56
CA ILE A 70 -20.32 -10.32 6.44
C ILE A 70 -19.58 -11.55 6.98
N PRO A 71 -19.94 -12.77 6.53
CA PRO A 71 -20.87 -13.04 5.43
C PRO A 71 -22.34 -12.89 5.80
N GLY A 72 -22.70 -13.11 7.08
CA GLY A 72 -24.07 -12.97 7.56
C GLY A 72 -25.09 -13.62 6.62
N SER A 73 -26.05 -12.84 6.12
CA SER A 73 -27.05 -13.28 5.12
C SER A 73 -26.67 -12.97 3.66
N MET A 74 -25.47 -12.42 3.40
CA MET A 74 -25.04 -12.02 2.05
C MET A 74 -24.59 -13.21 1.17
N GLY A 75 -24.47 -14.41 1.74
CA GLY A 75 -24.08 -15.62 1.01
C GLY A 75 -22.57 -15.70 0.76
N SER A 76 -22.17 -16.04 -0.47
CA SER A 76 -20.76 -16.26 -0.84
C SER A 76 -20.21 -15.09 -1.69
N PRO A 77 -18.88 -14.90 -1.72
CA PRO A 77 -18.26 -13.90 -2.59
C PRO A 77 -18.63 -14.11 -4.07
N GLN A 78 -18.71 -13.07 -4.90
CA GLN A 78 -18.36 -11.67 -4.65
C GLN A 78 -19.44 -10.91 -3.85
N TYR A 79 -19.06 -10.25 -2.76
CA TYR A 79 -19.96 -9.38 -1.99
C TYR A 79 -20.09 -8.01 -2.64
N THR A 80 -21.31 -7.64 -3.05
CA THR A 80 -21.61 -6.29 -3.55
C THR A 80 -22.15 -5.43 -2.42
N LEU A 81 -21.47 -4.32 -2.15
CA LEU A 81 -21.77 -3.35 -1.09
C LEU A 81 -22.47 -2.15 -1.72
N ASP A 82 -23.78 -2.25 -1.92
CA ASP A 82 -24.62 -1.34 -2.71
C ASP A 82 -25.54 -0.44 -1.87
N SER A 83 -25.45 -0.51 -0.54
CA SER A 83 -26.20 0.36 0.36
C SER A 83 -25.36 1.56 0.79
N ALA A 84 -25.76 2.76 0.36
CA ALA A 84 -25.04 3.99 0.72
C ALA A 84 -25.07 4.24 2.24
N ASN A 85 -24.06 4.94 2.77
CA ASN A 85 -23.95 5.28 4.20
C ASN A 85 -24.03 4.06 5.12
N THR A 86 -23.50 2.92 4.68
CA THR A 86 -23.56 1.64 5.40
C THR A 86 -22.17 1.18 5.80
N THR A 87 -22.03 0.69 7.03
CA THR A 87 -20.83 0.00 7.50
C THR A 87 -21.03 -1.50 7.34
N TYR A 88 -20.16 -2.13 6.56
CA TYR A 88 -20.06 -3.56 6.41
C TYR A 88 -18.89 -4.05 7.26
N ILE A 89 -19.18 -4.95 8.20
CA ILE A 89 -18.18 -5.51 9.13
C ILE A 89 -17.98 -6.97 8.79
N VAL A 90 -16.77 -7.34 8.40
CA VAL A 90 -16.38 -8.74 8.22
C VAL A 90 -16.19 -9.38 9.60
N THR A 91 -16.74 -10.57 9.81
CA THR A 91 -16.74 -11.28 11.11
C THR A 91 -15.99 -12.60 11.10
N GLU A 92 -15.48 -13.01 9.95
CA GLU A 92 -14.65 -14.20 9.78
C GLU A 92 -13.76 -14.05 8.55
N ASP A 93 -12.75 -14.90 8.42
CA ASP A 93 -11.89 -14.91 7.24
C ASP A 93 -12.71 -15.30 5.99
N ILE A 94 -12.45 -14.63 4.88
CA ILE A 94 -13.19 -14.80 3.62
C ILE A 94 -12.25 -15.35 2.55
N ASP A 95 -12.67 -16.44 1.93
CA ASP A 95 -12.01 -17.01 0.76
C ASP A 95 -12.88 -16.78 -0.50
N ALA A 96 -12.33 -16.02 -1.45
CA ALA A 96 -12.96 -15.76 -2.74
C ALA A 96 -12.12 -16.36 -3.87
N ASP A 97 -12.73 -17.24 -4.67
CA ASP A 97 -12.11 -17.77 -5.89
C ASP A 97 -11.70 -16.66 -6.86
N TYR A 98 -12.45 -15.56 -6.86
CA TYR A 98 -12.26 -14.42 -7.74
C TYR A 98 -12.14 -13.08 -6.98
N THR A 99 -12.99 -12.09 -7.26
CA THR A 99 -13.04 -10.83 -6.51
C THR A 99 -13.80 -11.02 -5.20
N ALA A 100 -13.26 -10.53 -4.08
CA ALA A 100 -13.93 -10.66 -2.78
C ALA A 100 -15.04 -9.60 -2.58
N PHE A 101 -14.73 -8.32 -2.75
CA PHE A 101 -15.67 -7.22 -2.50
C PHE A 101 -15.79 -6.25 -3.67
N LYS A 102 -17.00 -5.72 -3.83
CA LYS A 102 -17.32 -4.63 -4.76
C LYS A 102 -18.09 -3.54 -4.02
N ILE A 103 -17.45 -2.40 -3.78
CA ILE A 103 -18.12 -1.19 -3.30
C ILE A 103 -18.86 -0.57 -4.49
N ALA A 104 -20.19 -0.43 -4.35
CA ALA A 104 -21.09 0.02 -5.41
C ALA A 104 -21.98 1.20 -5.00
N ALA A 105 -21.83 1.72 -3.78
CA ALA A 105 -22.52 2.90 -3.27
C ALA A 105 -21.59 3.89 -2.55
N ASP A 106 -22.04 5.13 -2.41
CA ASP A 106 -21.30 6.19 -1.73
C ASP A 106 -21.30 6.00 -0.21
N ASN A 107 -20.28 6.54 0.45
CA ASN A 107 -20.12 6.54 1.92
C ASN A 107 -20.20 5.14 2.54
N VAL A 108 -19.73 4.13 1.80
CA VAL A 108 -19.61 2.75 2.30
C VAL A 108 -18.35 2.64 3.13
N THR A 109 -18.47 2.09 4.35
CA THR A 109 -17.31 1.62 5.13
C THR A 109 -17.26 0.10 5.05
N LEU A 110 -16.17 -0.45 4.53
CA LEU A 110 -15.82 -1.86 4.63
C LEU A 110 -14.76 -1.99 5.72
N ASP A 111 -15.17 -2.44 6.90
CA ASP A 111 -14.29 -2.81 8.01
C ASP A 111 -14.04 -4.31 7.96
N LEU A 112 -12.79 -4.72 7.78
CA LEU A 112 -12.42 -6.12 7.69
C LEU A 112 -12.32 -6.79 9.07
N GLY A 113 -12.53 -6.07 10.18
CA GLY A 113 -12.64 -6.63 11.53
C GLY A 113 -11.37 -7.31 12.04
N GLY A 114 -10.22 -7.05 11.42
CA GLY A 114 -8.95 -7.74 11.64
C GLY A 114 -8.86 -9.11 10.96
N HIS A 115 -9.83 -9.48 10.13
CA HIS A 115 -9.88 -10.75 9.40
C HIS A 115 -9.05 -10.73 8.12
N THR A 116 -8.82 -11.92 7.59
CA THR A 116 -8.10 -12.16 6.34
C THR A 116 -9.06 -12.39 5.19
N ILE A 117 -8.87 -11.62 4.13
CA ILE A 117 -9.58 -11.77 2.86
C ILE A 117 -8.61 -12.34 1.83
N THR A 118 -8.82 -13.59 1.42
CA THR A 118 -8.09 -14.21 0.32
C THR A 118 -8.87 -14.03 -0.98
N TYR A 119 -8.32 -13.35 -1.97
CA TYR A 119 -8.92 -13.20 -3.31
C TYR A 119 -8.08 -13.92 -4.37
N ASN A 120 -8.64 -14.16 -5.56
CA ASN A 120 -7.93 -14.84 -6.64
C ASN A 120 -7.35 -16.21 -6.19
N LYS A 121 -8.13 -17.00 -5.45
CA LYS A 121 -7.71 -18.35 -5.06
C LYS A 121 -7.60 -19.28 -6.26
N THR A 122 -8.42 -19.07 -7.28
CA THR A 122 -8.41 -19.86 -8.51
C THR A 122 -7.72 -19.08 -9.62
N ASP A 123 -6.85 -19.76 -10.36
CA ASP A 123 -6.23 -19.22 -11.58
C ASP A 123 -7.33 -18.84 -12.57
N TYR A 124 -7.41 -17.55 -12.86
CA TYR A 124 -8.23 -17.01 -13.91
C TYR A 124 -7.48 -15.83 -14.52
N GLN A 125 -6.57 -16.14 -15.45
CA GLN A 125 -5.81 -15.13 -16.18
C GLN A 125 -6.72 -14.42 -17.21
N VAL A 126 -6.91 -13.13 -17.04
CA VAL A 126 -7.56 -12.28 -18.02
C VAL A 126 -6.60 -12.07 -19.19
N SER A 127 -7.14 -12.09 -20.41
CA SER A 127 -6.44 -11.72 -21.63
C SER A 127 -7.14 -10.54 -22.30
N GLY A 128 -6.40 -9.69 -23.02
CA GLY A 128 -6.97 -8.57 -23.76
C GLY A 128 -6.23 -7.26 -23.54
N THR A 129 -6.95 -6.16 -23.62
CA THR A 129 -6.47 -4.79 -23.43
C THR A 129 -6.34 -4.44 -21.94
N GLY A 130 -5.64 -3.35 -21.62
CA GLY A 130 -5.61 -2.85 -20.23
C GLY A 130 -6.99 -2.58 -19.64
N TYR A 131 -8.00 -2.26 -20.48
CA TYR A 131 -9.38 -2.11 -20.06
C TYR A 131 -9.99 -3.43 -19.59
N ASP A 132 -9.79 -4.52 -20.34
CA ASP A 132 -10.29 -5.86 -19.98
C ASP A 132 -9.72 -6.30 -18.64
N TYR A 133 -8.42 -6.07 -18.42
CA TYR A 133 -7.78 -6.32 -17.13
C TYR A 133 -8.36 -5.43 -16.03
N ALA A 134 -8.52 -4.13 -16.29
CA ALA A 134 -9.03 -3.19 -15.31
C ALA A 134 -10.45 -3.53 -14.86
N THR A 135 -11.32 -4.00 -15.74
CA THR A 135 -12.73 -4.30 -15.40
C THR A 135 -12.96 -5.73 -14.96
N SER A 136 -12.22 -6.67 -15.53
CA SER A 136 -12.56 -8.08 -15.40
C SER A 136 -11.70 -8.80 -14.38
N SER A 137 -10.44 -8.42 -14.13
CA SER A 137 -9.53 -9.17 -13.24
C SER A 137 -10.05 -9.30 -11.81
N ALA A 138 -9.68 -10.40 -11.15
CA ALA A 138 -9.87 -10.58 -9.71
C ALA A 138 -9.18 -9.46 -8.95
N VAL A 139 -9.78 -8.96 -7.87
CA VAL A 139 -9.17 -8.00 -6.93
C VAL A 139 -9.66 -8.30 -5.52
N GLY A 140 -8.97 -7.83 -4.49
CA GLY A 140 -9.47 -7.96 -3.12
C GLY A 140 -10.73 -7.11 -2.94
N VAL A 141 -10.58 -5.80 -3.11
CA VAL A 141 -11.67 -4.83 -3.03
C VAL A 141 -11.68 -3.96 -4.28
N ARG A 142 -12.84 -3.90 -4.94
CA ARG A 142 -13.10 -3.02 -6.09
C ARG A 142 -13.99 -1.86 -5.68
N ILE A 143 -13.52 -0.62 -5.87
CA ILE A 143 -14.41 0.55 -5.87
C ILE A 143 -14.96 0.71 -7.29
N SER A 144 -16.26 0.52 -7.43
CA SER A 144 -16.93 0.59 -8.72
C SER A 144 -17.09 2.05 -9.15
N GLY A 145 -17.26 2.25 -10.46
CA GLY A 145 -17.73 3.51 -11.01
C GLY A 145 -17.05 4.74 -10.39
N THR A 146 -17.86 5.67 -9.92
CA THR A 146 -17.49 6.99 -9.40
C THR A 146 -17.79 7.15 -7.91
N GLN A 147 -17.85 6.05 -7.14
CA GLN A 147 -18.26 6.08 -5.74
C GLN A 147 -17.31 6.95 -4.88
N THR A 148 -17.89 7.74 -3.98
CA THR A 148 -17.18 8.68 -3.10
C THR A 148 -17.33 8.30 -1.63
N GLY A 149 -16.38 8.74 -0.80
CA GLY A 149 -16.39 8.48 0.64
C GLY A 149 -16.23 7.01 1.03
N ALA A 150 -15.64 6.18 0.17
CA ALA A 150 -15.42 4.77 0.45
C ALA A 150 -14.32 4.59 1.50
N LYS A 151 -14.57 3.84 2.57
CA LYS A 151 -13.56 3.52 3.59
C LYS A 151 -13.27 2.03 3.57
N ILE A 152 -12.00 1.64 3.48
CA ILE A 152 -11.57 0.24 3.53
C ILE A 152 -10.56 0.14 4.67
N VAL A 153 -10.96 -0.53 5.75
CA VAL A 153 -10.20 -0.47 7.00
C VAL A 153 -9.98 -1.82 7.69
N ASN A 154 -8.93 -1.89 8.50
CA ASN A 154 -8.71 -2.89 9.54
C ASN A 154 -8.71 -4.37 9.11
N GLY A 155 -7.74 -4.82 8.32
CA GLY A 155 -7.55 -6.27 8.13
C GLY A 155 -6.53 -6.61 7.06
N LYS A 156 -6.53 -7.88 6.65
CA LYS A 156 -5.58 -8.42 5.68
C LYS A 156 -6.27 -8.70 4.35
N ILE A 157 -5.62 -8.34 3.25
CA ILE A 157 -6.04 -8.69 1.89
C ILE A 157 -4.88 -9.41 1.21
N ILE A 158 -5.07 -10.69 0.93
CA ILE A 158 -4.04 -11.59 0.43
C ILE A 158 -4.46 -12.16 -0.92
N GLN A 159 -3.57 -12.09 -1.89
CA GLN A 159 -3.76 -12.81 -3.15
C GLN A 159 -3.46 -14.30 -2.94
N GLY A 160 -4.44 -15.14 -3.28
CA GLY A 160 -4.40 -16.59 -3.21
C GLY A 160 -3.58 -17.24 -4.32
N GLU A 161 -3.80 -18.54 -4.52
CA GLU A 161 -2.99 -19.41 -5.38
C GLU A 161 -3.18 -19.22 -6.89
N GLY A 162 -4.09 -18.33 -7.31
CA GLY A 162 -4.28 -18.05 -8.74
C GLY A 162 -3.06 -17.39 -9.40
N TYR A 163 -2.26 -16.65 -8.63
CA TYR A 163 -0.96 -16.07 -9.03
C TYR A 163 -0.98 -15.35 -10.39
N ASN A 164 -2.12 -14.78 -10.75
CA ASN A 164 -2.31 -14.16 -12.06
C ASN A 164 -1.53 -12.85 -12.18
N SER A 165 -1.15 -12.52 -13.40
CA SER A 165 -0.37 -11.33 -13.72
C SER A 165 -1.26 -10.20 -14.24
N ALA A 166 -0.91 -8.97 -13.90
CA ALA A 166 -1.57 -7.80 -14.46
C ALA A 166 -1.15 -7.58 -15.92
N SER A 167 -1.90 -6.72 -16.63
CA SER A 167 -1.51 -6.29 -17.97
C SER A 167 -0.18 -5.52 -17.94
N SER A 168 0.43 -5.30 -19.11
CA SER A 168 1.65 -4.47 -19.26
C SER A 168 1.50 -3.03 -18.76
N GLY A 169 0.26 -2.53 -18.53
CA GLY A 169 -0.03 -1.23 -17.91
C GLY A 169 -0.27 -1.28 -16.40
N SER A 170 -0.04 -2.43 -15.76
CA SER A 170 -0.29 -2.67 -14.33
C SER A 170 -1.78 -2.62 -13.94
N TYR A 171 -2.66 -2.97 -14.89
CA TYR A 171 -4.08 -3.11 -14.62
C TYR A 171 -4.42 -4.53 -14.20
N GLY A 172 -5.23 -4.67 -13.13
CA GLY A 172 -5.79 -5.93 -12.65
C GLY A 172 -5.03 -6.54 -11.46
N TYR A 173 -5.69 -7.47 -10.77
CA TYR A 173 -5.11 -8.30 -9.69
C TYR A 173 -4.61 -7.57 -8.45
N SER A 174 -4.86 -6.27 -8.32
CA SER A 174 -4.56 -5.50 -7.12
C SER A 174 -5.38 -5.94 -5.91
N PRO A 175 -4.79 -5.98 -4.70
CA PRO A 175 -5.53 -6.04 -3.44
C PRO A 175 -6.65 -4.99 -3.36
N ILE A 176 -6.36 -3.74 -3.74
CA ILE A 176 -7.37 -2.66 -3.79
C ILE A 176 -7.30 -1.96 -5.13
N TRP A 177 -8.45 -1.84 -5.79
CA TRP A 177 -8.58 -1.25 -7.10
C TRP A 177 -9.71 -0.22 -7.15
N SER A 178 -9.35 1.03 -7.42
CA SER A 178 -10.30 2.07 -7.78
C SER A 178 -10.32 2.29 -9.31
N VAL A 179 -11.51 2.25 -9.90
CA VAL A 179 -11.68 2.26 -11.37
C VAL A 179 -11.69 3.68 -11.96
N ASN A 180 -12.38 4.66 -11.36
CA ASN A 180 -12.47 6.03 -11.89
C ASN A 180 -11.82 7.07 -11.00
N SER A 181 -11.19 8.05 -11.65
CA SER A 181 -10.50 9.18 -11.04
C SER A 181 -11.34 10.07 -10.11
N THR A 182 -12.67 9.98 -10.15
CA THR A 182 -13.57 10.80 -9.31
C THR A 182 -13.96 10.13 -8.00
N SER A 183 -13.55 8.88 -7.80
CA SER A 183 -13.77 8.19 -6.53
C SER A 183 -12.83 8.71 -5.46
N SER A 184 -13.31 8.69 -4.22
CA SER A 184 -12.62 9.27 -3.07
C SER A 184 -12.85 8.42 -1.83
N GLY A 185 -11.99 8.59 -0.83
CA GLY A 185 -12.14 7.87 0.41
C GLY A 185 -10.87 7.68 1.23
N GLU A 186 -10.82 6.57 1.93
CA GLU A 186 -9.79 6.24 2.91
C GLU A 186 -9.44 4.75 2.81
N VAL A 187 -8.14 4.44 2.81
CA VAL A 187 -7.63 3.08 2.97
C VAL A 187 -6.67 3.07 4.15
N ALA A 188 -7.05 2.37 5.23
CA ALA A 188 -6.29 2.43 6.47
C ALA A 188 -6.21 1.14 7.26
N GLY A 189 -5.06 0.85 7.87
CA GLY A 189 -4.92 -0.38 8.66
C GLY A 189 -5.01 -1.64 7.80
N ILE A 190 -4.71 -1.58 6.51
CA ILE A 190 -4.75 -2.73 5.61
C ILE A 190 -3.36 -3.35 5.48
N SER A 191 -3.26 -4.66 5.70
CA SER A 191 -2.11 -5.46 5.29
C SER A 191 -2.39 -6.10 3.94
N ALA A 192 -1.77 -5.60 2.88
CA ALA A 192 -1.93 -6.11 1.51
C ALA A 192 -0.73 -6.97 1.11
N ASP A 193 -0.97 -8.23 0.75
CA ASP A 193 0.06 -9.17 0.28
C ASP A 193 -0.34 -9.75 -1.08
N TYR A 194 0.48 -9.54 -2.11
CA TYR A 194 0.13 -9.89 -3.49
C TYR A 194 1.32 -10.46 -4.28
N ILE A 195 1.02 -11.20 -5.34
CA ILE A 195 2.00 -11.96 -6.13
C ILE A 195 1.54 -12.10 -7.59
N GLY A 196 2.49 -12.25 -8.51
CA GLY A 196 2.22 -12.25 -9.96
C GLY A 196 2.93 -11.07 -10.62
N GLU A 197 3.00 -11.03 -11.94
CA GLU A 197 3.80 -10.03 -12.65
C GLU A 197 3.05 -8.71 -12.82
N GLN A 198 3.79 -7.59 -12.78
CA GLN A 198 3.29 -6.25 -13.13
C GLN A 198 2.12 -5.73 -12.25
N ILE A 199 1.82 -6.32 -11.09
CA ILE A 199 0.69 -5.92 -10.24
C ILE A 199 1.02 -4.69 -9.40
N THR A 200 0.10 -3.73 -9.35
CA THR A 200 0.10 -2.64 -8.36
C THR A 200 -0.67 -3.06 -7.10
N GLY A 201 -0.15 -2.82 -5.90
CA GLY A 201 -0.79 -3.18 -4.63
C GLY A 201 -2.11 -2.42 -4.38
N MET A 202 -2.01 -1.10 -4.24
CA MET A 202 -3.17 -0.21 -4.10
C MET A 202 -3.22 0.74 -5.29
N SER A 203 -4.11 0.46 -6.25
CA SER A 203 -4.38 1.33 -7.39
C SER A 203 -5.52 2.28 -7.04
N LEU A 204 -5.17 3.45 -6.48
CA LEU A 204 -6.12 4.44 -6.00
C LEU A 204 -6.32 5.57 -7.03
N THR A 205 -7.13 6.54 -6.62
CA THR A 205 -7.46 7.75 -7.35
C THR A 205 -7.19 8.94 -6.44
N TYR A 206 -6.79 10.09 -7.00
CA TYR A 206 -6.12 11.20 -6.29
C TYR A 206 -6.88 11.84 -5.11
N ASP A 207 -8.06 11.33 -4.77
CA ASP A 207 -8.90 11.75 -3.64
C ASP A 207 -9.00 10.69 -2.53
N PHE A 208 -8.10 9.71 -2.49
CA PHE A 208 -7.97 8.75 -1.38
C PHE A 208 -6.82 9.09 -0.43
N ASP A 209 -7.08 9.11 0.88
CA ASP A 209 -6.03 9.06 1.88
C ASP A 209 -5.62 7.61 2.14
N ALA A 210 -4.33 7.29 2.06
CA ALA A 210 -3.81 5.94 2.30
C ALA A 210 -2.83 5.97 3.48
N HIS A 211 -3.20 5.39 4.62
CA HIS A 211 -2.34 5.47 5.81
C HIS A 211 -2.40 4.29 6.76
N HIS A 212 -1.32 4.06 7.50
CA HIS A 212 -1.22 2.93 8.44
C HIS A 212 -1.41 1.57 7.74
N ASN A 213 -0.99 1.46 6.48
CA ASN A 213 -1.07 0.20 5.73
C ASN A 213 0.27 -0.51 5.72
N VAL A 214 0.25 -1.84 5.57
CA VAL A 214 1.41 -2.69 5.34
C VAL A 214 1.30 -3.30 3.96
N ILE A 215 2.26 -3.07 3.07
CA ILE A 215 2.23 -3.55 1.69
C ILE A 215 3.41 -4.48 1.45
N LYS A 216 3.13 -5.69 0.98
CA LYS A 216 4.12 -6.69 0.60
C LYS A 216 3.87 -7.19 -0.81
N ASP A 217 4.77 -6.79 -1.70
CA ASP A 217 4.90 -7.39 -3.02
C ASP A 217 5.72 -8.69 -2.88
N ARG A 218 5.18 -9.85 -3.31
CA ARG A 218 5.89 -11.14 -3.38
C ARG A 218 6.38 -11.50 -4.79
N GLY A 219 5.96 -10.78 -5.83
CA GLY A 219 6.27 -11.24 -7.17
C GLY A 219 7.70 -10.91 -7.62
N MET A 220 8.08 -11.57 -8.72
CA MET A 220 9.46 -11.67 -9.20
C MET A 220 9.58 -11.35 -10.71
N GLY A 221 8.51 -10.86 -11.33
CA GLY A 221 8.48 -10.57 -12.77
C GLY A 221 7.93 -9.18 -13.08
N MET A 222 8.34 -8.62 -14.21
CA MET A 222 7.80 -7.38 -14.73
C MET A 222 7.74 -7.44 -16.26
N ILE A 223 6.64 -6.95 -16.82
CA ILE A 223 6.34 -7.03 -18.26
C ILE A 223 6.79 -5.75 -18.97
N ASN A 224 6.57 -4.59 -18.35
CA ASN A 224 6.91 -3.28 -18.90
C ASN A 224 7.34 -2.29 -17.80
N ARG A 225 8.66 -2.07 -17.67
CA ARG A 225 9.24 -1.07 -16.75
C ARG A 225 8.79 0.37 -17.02
N HIS A 226 8.35 0.72 -18.23
CA HIS A 226 7.91 2.09 -18.47
C HIS A 226 6.56 2.38 -17.81
N GLN A 227 5.71 1.36 -17.67
CA GLN A 227 4.44 1.48 -16.96
C GLN A 227 4.63 1.29 -15.46
N GLY A 228 5.51 0.37 -15.05
CA GLY A 228 5.94 0.10 -13.68
C GLY A 228 4.84 -0.44 -12.77
N CYS A 229 5.20 -1.12 -11.69
CA CYS A 229 4.25 -1.63 -10.68
C CYS A 229 4.48 -0.91 -9.34
N ASP A 230 3.39 -0.53 -8.67
CA ASP A 230 3.41 0.35 -7.50
C ASP A 230 3.01 -0.40 -6.23
N ALA A 231 3.55 -0.02 -5.07
CA ALA A 231 2.95 -0.43 -3.80
C ALA A 231 1.64 0.34 -3.57
N ILE A 232 1.69 1.67 -3.68
CA ILE A 232 0.53 2.57 -3.61
C ILE A 232 0.70 3.64 -4.69
N THR A 233 -0.33 3.87 -5.51
CA THR A 233 -0.28 4.87 -6.58
C THR A 233 -1.49 5.79 -6.54
N LYS A 234 -1.26 7.06 -6.90
CA LYS A 234 -2.31 8.08 -7.07
C LYS A 234 -3.17 8.29 -5.83
N ALA A 235 -2.61 8.21 -4.63
CA ALA A 235 -3.33 8.63 -3.44
C ALA A 235 -3.28 10.16 -3.31
N LYS A 236 -4.29 10.74 -2.67
CA LYS A 236 -4.31 12.14 -2.24
C LYS A 236 -3.19 12.42 -1.25
N SER A 237 -3.05 11.54 -0.26
CA SER A 237 -1.97 11.54 0.72
C SER A 237 -1.54 10.12 1.03
N ALA A 238 -0.27 9.93 1.37
CA ALA A 238 0.22 8.67 1.89
C ALA A 238 1.10 8.88 3.13
N TYR A 239 0.68 8.33 4.27
CA TYR A 239 1.44 8.50 5.50
C TYR A 239 1.35 7.33 6.47
N ASN A 240 2.38 7.15 7.30
CA ASN A 240 2.47 6.04 8.26
C ASN A 240 2.32 4.66 7.60
N ASN A 241 2.60 4.51 6.30
CA ASN A 241 2.57 3.21 5.63
C ASN A 241 3.91 2.52 5.74
N LEU A 242 3.89 1.20 5.85
CA LEU A 242 5.03 0.32 5.68
C LEU A 242 4.92 -0.40 4.34
N VAL A 243 5.81 -0.10 3.40
CA VAL A 243 6.04 -0.95 2.22
C VAL A 243 7.18 -1.90 2.56
N LYS A 244 6.86 -3.13 2.97
CA LYS A 244 7.84 -4.16 3.38
C LYS A 244 8.74 -4.59 2.23
N ARG A 245 8.18 -4.61 1.02
CA ARG A 245 8.88 -4.89 -0.22
C ARG A 245 8.08 -4.35 -1.39
N VAL A 246 8.75 -3.74 -2.35
CA VAL A 246 8.22 -3.49 -3.68
C VAL A 246 9.29 -3.70 -4.75
N ARG A 247 8.93 -4.35 -5.86
CA ARG A 247 9.92 -4.70 -6.90
C ARG A 247 10.26 -3.57 -7.87
N HIS A 248 9.49 -2.48 -7.88
CA HIS A 248 9.73 -1.36 -8.80
C HIS A 248 9.43 0.02 -8.21
N ARG A 249 8.17 0.36 -7.89
CA ARG A 249 7.83 1.71 -7.40
C ARG A 249 7.08 1.65 -6.07
N GLY A 250 7.46 2.47 -5.11
CA GLY A 250 6.81 2.47 -3.78
C GLY A 250 5.54 3.30 -3.79
N LEU A 251 5.67 4.55 -3.35
CA LEU A 251 4.60 5.55 -3.27
C LEU A 251 4.70 6.47 -4.50
N PHE A 252 3.84 6.25 -5.49
CA PHE A 252 4.00 6.85 -6.81
C PHE A 252 2.84 7.78 -7.18
N LYS A 253 3.18 9.00 -7.64
CA LYS A 253 2.21 10.05 -8.00
C LYS A 253 1.22 10.34 -6.87
N THR A 254 1.74 10.48 -5.67
CA THR A 254 0.93 10.69 -4.46
C THR A 254 1.20 12.08 -3.89
N GLY A 255 0.13 12.77 -3.43
CA GLY A 255 0.23 14.00 -2.63
C GLY A 255 0.57 13.66 -1.18
N PRO A 256 0.68 14.63 -0.25
CA PRO A 256 1.79 14.68 0.73
C PRO A 256 2.20 13.32 1.30
N ILE A 257 3.50 13.04 1.21
CA ILE A 257 4.10 11.74 1.51
C ILE A 257 4.96 11.87 2.75
N TYR A 258 4.53 11.31 3.89
CA TYR A 258 5.25 11.51 5.14
C TYR A 258 5.15 10.38 6.16
N HIS A 259 6.18 10.22 6.99
CA HIS A 259 6.25 9.16 8.02
C HIS A 259 6.07 7.73 7.46
N ASN A 260 6.35 7.51 6.18
CA ASN A 260 6.31 6.17 5.60
C ASN A 260 7.66 5.48 5.76
N GLU A 261 7.63 4.17 5.79
CA GLU A 261 8.79 3.31 5.65
C GLU A 261 8.68 2.51 4.36
N VAL A 262 9.65 2.64 3.46
CA VAL A 262 9.58 2.06 2.11
C VAL A 262 10.83 1.26 1.79
N TRP A 263 10.64 -0.04 1.54
CA TRP A 263 11.71 -0.97 1.16
C TRP A 263 11.58 -1.39 -0.30
N GLY A 264 12.48 -0.87 -1.12
CA GLY A 264 12.59 -1.17 -2.53
C GLY A 264 13.57 -2.29 -2.82
N ASP A 265 13.12 -3.27 -3.62
CA ASP A 265 13.99 -4.28 -4.19
C ASP A 265 13.91 -4.23 -5.72
N SER A 266 14.64 -3.28 -6.31
CA SER A 266 14.49 -2.96 -7.73
C SER A 266 14.84 -4.15 -8.63
N TRP A 267 13.85 -4.58 -9.40
CA TRP A 267 13.99 -5.62 -10.42
C TRP A 267 14.46 -5.08 -11.77
N TRP A 268 14.30 -3.77 -12.00
CA TRP A 268 14.52 -3.11 -13.29
C TRP A 268 14.81 -1.63 -13.08
N THR A 269 15.45 -1.00 -14.07
CA THR A 269 15.77 0.42 -14.00
C THR A 269 14.53 1.32 -13.81
N ASN A 270 14.76 2.55 -13.33
CA ASN A 270 13.73 3.55 -13.02
C ASN A 270 12.76 3.12 -11.90
N ALA A 271 13.28 2.40 -10.90
CA ALA A 271 12.53 2.01 -9.71
C ALA A 271 12.44 3.19 -8.73
N HIS A 272 11.35 3.97 -8.81
CA HIS A 272 11.14 5.15 -7.97
C HIS A 272 10.40 4.78 -6.68
N LEU A 273 11.09 4.80 -5.54
CA LEU A 273 10.49 4.40 -4.27
C LEU A 273 9.50 5.44 -3.74
N ILE A 274 9.80 6.72 -3.90
CA ILE A 274 8.87 7.82 -3.63
C ILE A 274 8.87 8.80 -4.81
N GLN A 275 7.68 9.08 -5.34
CA GLN A 275 7.43 10.15 -6.31
C GLN A 275 6.21 10.97 -5.90
N ALA A 276 6.42 12.25 -5.64
CA ALA A 276 5.38 13.18 -5.24
C ALA A 276 4.65 13.84 -6.42
N THR A 277 3.47 14.40 -6.15
CA THR A 277 2.77 15.34 -7.06
C THR A 277 3.16 16.79 -6.76
N SER A 278 2.73 17.74 -7.59
CA SER A 278 2.97 19.18 -7.35
C SER A 278 2.23 19.69 -6.11
N ASN A 279 2.69 20.81 -5.55
CA ASN A 279 2.12 21.51 -4.39
C ASN A 279 2.03 20.61 -3.16
N THR A 280 3.13 19.96 -2.82
CA THR A 280 3.14 18.95 -1.77
C THR A 280 4.48 18.85 -1.07
N ASN A 281 4.48 18.17 0.08
CA ASN A 281 5.68 17.95 0.86
C ASN A 281 5.99 16.45 0.94
N VAL A 282 7.28 16.12 0.92
CA VAL A 282 7.80 14.77 1.14
C VAL A 282 8.73 14.82 2.33
N TYR A 283 8.30 14.29 3.48
CA TYR A 283 9.09 14.46 4.70
C TYR A 283 9.02 13.33 5.72
N SER A 284 10.07 13.20 6.53
CA SER A 284 10.14 12.22 7.61
C SER A 284 9.89 10.77 7.17
N ASN A 285 10.20 10.45 5.90
CA ASN A 285 10.13 9.09 5.39
C ASN A 285 11.44 8.35 5.62
N HIS A 286 11.36 7.05 5.87
CA HIS A 286 12.50 6.13 5.89
C HIS A 286 12.47 5.30 4.61
N VAL A 287 13.43 5.53 3.71
CA VAL A 287 13.47 4.93 2.39
C VAL A 287 14.72 4.08 2.28
N PHE A 288 14.53 2.81 1.98
CA PHE A 288 15.59 1.84 1.89
C PHE A 288 15.48 1.07 0.59
N GLY A 289 16.60 0.61 0.05
CA GLY A 289 16.52 -0.34 -1.05
C GLY A 289 17.81 -0.60 -1.79
N GLY A 290 17.72 -1.48 -2.77
CA GLY A 290 18.83 -1.85 -3.65
C GLY A 290 18.33 -2.38 -5.00
N GLY A 291 19.25 -2.95 -5.78
CA GLY A 291 18.95 -3.53 -7.08
C GLY A 291 19.32 -2.66 -8.28
N TYR A 292 18.56 -2.78 -9.37
CA TYR A 292 18.85 -2.09 -10.64
C TYR A 292 18.38 -0.65 -10.60
N THR A 293 19.30 0.30 -10.49
CA THR A 293 19.02 1.73 -10.66
C THR A 293 17.84 2.19 -9.79
N VAL A 294 17.87 1.80 -8.52
CA VAL A 294 16.84 2.20 -7.56
C VAL A 294 16.97 3.70 -7.28
N VAL A 295 15.86 4.41 -7.20
CA VAL A 295 15.80 5.85 -6.90
C VAL A 295 14.98 6.02 -5.63
N GLY A 296 15.58 6.58 -4.59
CA GLY A 296 14.92 6.76 -3.29
C GLY A 296 13.75 7.73 -3.40
N ILE A 297 14.05 9.02 -3.55
CA ILE A 297 13.05 10.07 -3.74
C ILE A 297 13.27 10.75 -5.10
N VAL A 298 12.19 10.90 -5.88
CA VAL A 298 12.24 11.58 -7.18
C VAL A 298 11.25 12.75 -7.26
N THR A 299 11.74 13.86 -7.80
CA THR A 299 10.95 15.05 -8.14
C THR A 299 11.10 15.32 -9.64
N ASN A 300 10.19 14.80 -10.45
CA ASN A 300 10.18 14.99 -11.90
C ASN A 300 8.78 15.22 -12.47
N GLY A 301 8.69 16.08 -13.48
CA GLY A 301 7.46 16.33 -14.23
C GLY A 301 7.27 15.34 -15.39
N SER A 302 6.24 15.60 -16.20
CA SER A 302 5.86 14.77 -17.36
C SER A 302 6.30 15.34 -18.71
N ASP A 303 7.09 16.43 -18.74
CA ASP A 303 7.58 17.03 -19.99
C ASP A 303 8.77 16.25 -20.60
N TYR A 304 8.49 15.05 -21.08
CA TYR A 304 9.49 14.20 -21.77
C TYR A 304 9.87 14.70 -23.17
N SER A 305 9.05 15.57 -23.78
CA SER A 305 9.23 16.01 -25.18
C SER A 305 10.26 17.12 -25.37
N ARG A 306 10.92 17.59 -24.30
CA ARG A 306 11.87 18.73 -24.32
C ARG A 306 11.27 19.99 -24.95
N THR A 307 9.95 20.11 -24.90
CA THR A 307 9.18 21.23 -25.47
C THR A 307 9.06 22.39 -24.50
N TYR A 308 9.61 22.27 -23.29
CA TYR A 308 9.52 23.26 -22.21
C TYR A 308 8.09 23.65 -21.89
N ASN A 309 7.18 22.67 -21.89
CA ASN A 309 5.78 22.88 -21.56
C ASN A 309 5.64 22.94 -20.03
N THR A 310 5.72 24.14 -19.47
CA THR A 310 5.70 24.39 -18.03
C THR A 310 4.39 23.97 -17.34
N SER A 311 3.32 23.68 -18.09
CA SER A 311 2.09 23.10 -17.52
C SER A 311 2.26 21.62 -17.12
N LYS A 312 3.27 20.93 -17.66
CA LYS A 312 3.60 19.54 -17.36
C LYS A 312 4.65 19.39 -16.25
N TYR A 313 5.11 20.51 -15.68
CA TYR A 313 6.16 20.50 -14.68
C TYR A 313 5.61 20.07 -13.32
N LEU A 314 6.44 19.35 -12.57
CA LEU A 314 6.28 19.20 -11.13
C LEU A 314 6.66 20.52 -10.46
N LYS A 315 5.80 21.06 -9.59
CA LYS A 315 5.98 22.40 -9.00
C LYS A 315 5.77 22.42 -7.51
N ASN A 316 6.49 23.29 -6.82
CA ASN A 316 6.24 23.62 -5.40
C ASN A 316 6.29 22.36 -4.53
N VAL A 317 7.45 21.70 -4.51
CA VAL A 317 7.65 20.48 -3.73
C VAL A 317 8.81 20.67 -2.76
N ASP A 318 8.53 20.53 -1.48
CA ASP A 318 9.54 20.53 -0.43
C ASP A 318 9.86 19.10 -0.04
N VAL A 319 11.15 18.74 -0.08
CA VAL A 319 11.66 17.43 0.30
C VAL A 319 12.60 17.60 1.50
N TYR A 320 12.17 17.17 2.69
CA TYR A 320 12.96 17.41 3.91
C TYR A 320 12.80 16.36 4.99
N ASP A 321 13.74 16.30 5.94
CA ASP A 321 13.74 15.36 7.07
C ASP A 321 13.60 13.88 6.67
N ASN A 322 13.93 13.50 5.43
CA ASN A 322 13.87 12.11 5.02
C ASN A 322 15.19 11.41 5.34
N PHE A 323 15.09 10.15 5.74
CA PHE A 323 16.21 9.24 5.82
C PHE A 323 16.18 8.31 4.60
N VAL A 324 17.20 8.38 3.75
CA VAL A 324 17.32 7.53 2.56
C VAL A 324 18.61 6.73 2.64
N TYR A 325 18.51 5.40 2.67
CA TYR A 325 19.66 4.51 2.62
C TYR A 325 19.53 3.51 1.48
N LEU A 326 20.31 3.70 0.42
CA LEU A 326 20.31 2.81 -0.73
C LEU A 326 21.63 2.04 -0.79
N TYR A 327 21.56 0.72 -0.80
CA TYR A 327 22.73 -0.14 -0.92
C TYR A 327 22.83 -0.70 -2.34
N SER A 328 23.98 -0.54 -2.97
CA SER A 328 24.25 -1.10 -4.30
C SER A 328 24.65 -2.58 -4.20
N VAL A 329 23.83 -3.40 -3.54
CA VAL A 329 24.02 -4.85 -3.50
C VAL A 329 22.94 -5.59 -4.27
N ARG A 330 23.37 -6.63 -4.98
CA ARG A 330 22.53 -7.64 -5.61
C ARG A 330 22.00 -8.54 -4.49
N VAL A 331 20.72 -8.44 -4.13
CA VAL A 331 20.14 -9.32 -3.08
C VAL A 331 19.79 -10.70 -3.66
N TYR A 332 19.52 -10.80 -4.97
CA TYR A 332 19.14 -12.06 -5.62
C TYR A 332 19.74 -12.21 -7.02
N ASP A 333 20.14 -13.44 -7.36
CA ASP A 333 20.87 -13.75 -8.60
C ASP A 333 19.96 -13.95 -9.83
N ASP A 334 18.65 -14.05 -9.63
CA ASP A 334 17.59 -14.40 -10.60
C ASP A 334 16.84 -13.19 -11.19
N ARG A 335 17.36 -11.98 -11.02
CA ARG A 335 16.72 -10.76 -11.54
C ARG A 335 16.87 -10.60 -13.07
N SER A 336 16.21 -9.58 -13.61
CA SER A 336 16.15 -9.28 -15.06
C SER A 336 17.49 -9.50 -15.79
N ALA A 337 17.46 -10.39 -16.79
CA ALA A 337 18.58 -10.64 -17.69
C ALA A 337 19.05 -9.39 -18.47
N GLU A 338 18.18 -8.39 -18.70
CA GLU A 338 18.46 -7.19 -19.50
C GLU A 338 19.69 -6.40 -19.01
N TYR A 339 19.93 -6.36 -17.70
CA TYR A 339 20.92 -5.45 -17.09
C TYR A 339 22.14 -6.14 -16.48
N GLY A 340 22.29 -7.47 -16.66
CA GLY A 340 23.45 -8.21 -16.15
C GLY A 340 23.64 -8.03 -14.63
N PRO A 341 24.87 -8.07 -14.08
CA PRO A 341 25.10 -7.93 -12.64
C PRO A 341 25.08 -6.48 -12.13
N HIS A 342 24.58 -5.51 -12.90
CA HIS A 342 24.69 -4.10 -12.54
C HIS A 342 23.76 -3.71 -11.38
N SER A 343 24.30 -3.11 -10.33
CA SER A 343 23.51 -2.45 -9.28
C SER A 343 23.90 -0.98 -9.17
N SER A 344 22.91 -0.11 -9.02
CA SER A 344 23.14 1.32 -8.76
C SER A 344 21.97 1.91 -7.99
N GLY A 345 22.24 2.96 -7.21
CA GLY A 345 21.23 3.66 -6.42
C GLY A 345 21.38 5.18 -6.54
N PHE A 346 20.26 5.89 -6.62
CA PHE A 346 20.18 7.34 -6.56
C PHE A 346 19.31 7.74 -5.37
N MET A 347 19.93 8.21 -4.28
CA MET A 347 19.21 8.51 -3.03
C MET A 347 18.13 9.60 -3.24
N GLY A 348 18.49 10.65 -3.97
CA GLY A 348 17.57 11.70 -4.40
C GLY A 348 17.80 12.05 -5.86
N ARG A 349 16.73 12.34 -6.60
CA ARG A 349 16.82 12.69 -8.02
C ARG A 349 15.79 13.76 -8.40
N CYS A 350 16.27 14.94 -8.77
CA CYS A 350 15.48 15.94 -9.49
C CYS A 350 15.77 15.80 -11.00
N MET A 351 14.74 15.79 -11.84
CA MET A 351 14.89 15.66 -13.31
C MET A 351 14.17 16.79 -14.06
N TRP A 352 14.15 16.67 -15.40
CA TRP A 352 13.47 17.62 -16.29
C TRP A 352 12.01 17.88 -15.88
N GLY A 353 11.57 19.09 -16.18
CA GLY A 353 10.21 19.53 -15.88
C GLY A 353 9.94 19.62 -14.38
N ALA A 354 10.88 20.17 -13.62
CA ALA A 354 10.70 20.49 -12.21
C ALA A 354 10.97 21.99 -12.01
N ASP A 355 10.16 22.63 -11.16
CA ASP A 355 10.21 24.07 -10.90
C ASP A 355 9.83 24.34 -9.44
N ASN A 356 10.54 25.25 -8.78
CA ASN A 356 10.39 25.52 -7.34
C ASN A 356 10.40 24.24 -6.48
N ILE A 357 11.54 23.52 -6.48
CA ILE A 357 11.75 22.32 -5.68
C ILE A 357 12.84 22.58 -4.66
N GLU A 358 12.54 22.39 -3.39
CA GLU A 358 13.48 22.59 -2.29
C GLU A 358 13.84 21.25 -1.64
N TRP A 359 15.14 21.05 -1.37
CA TRP A 359 15.67 19.89 -0.66
C TRP A 359 16.53 20.36 0.51
N TYR A 360 16.15 20.03 1.73
CA TYR A 360 16.87 20.43 2.95
C TYR A 360 16.72 19.38 4.05
N ASP A 361 17.66 19.32 5.00
CA ASP A 361 17.59 18.45 6.20
C ASP A 361 17.36 16.94 5.94
N ASN A 362 17.66 16.45 4.74
CA ASN A 362 17.62 15.03 4.43
C ASN A 362 18.94 14.33 4.80
N ILE A 363 18.85 13.11 5.31
CA ILE A 363 19.98 12.22 5.53
C ILE A 363 20.03 11.22 4.39
N LEU A 364 21.07 11.29 3.55
CA LEU A 364 21.26 10.43 2.39
C LEU A 364 22.51 9.57 2.59
N VAL A 365 22.34 8.25 2.62
CA VAL A 365 23.39 7.24 2.84
C VAL A 365 23.45 6.28 1.65
N GLY A 366 24.65 6.00 1.15
CA GLY A 366 24.90 5.19 -0.05
C GLY A 366 25.95 4.10 0.13
#